data_AF-A0A951W927-F1
#
_entry.id   AF-A0A951W927-F1
#
_cell.length_a   1.000
_cell.length_b   1.000
_cell.length_c   1.000
_cell.angle_alpha   90.00
_cell.angle_beta   90.00
_cell.angle_gamma   90.00
#
_symmetry.space_group_name_H-M   'P 1'
#
loop_
_entity.id
_entity.type
_entity.pdbx_description
1 polymer ?
#
loop_
_entity_poly.entity_id
_entity_poly.type
_entity_poly.pdbx_seq_one_letter_code
_entity_poly.pdbx_strand_id
1 'polypeptide(L)'
;MTEGQNLTEKGKIKNLNQKIKETIVDHPTVKKGISKLFPIFAAALFFVQCESPHYYQELRSTGGNWDKSTPLDYEFEISDTAALYDFYLLSRNNNQYPYSNLYLITEFSNPAGDKFNDTLQYFLSFPDGEWIGNGNSLKELFLLYRENISFKDTGNYKLKVWQGMREDRLAGIEDLSLIVDKKAKDGKTK
;
A
#
# COMPACT_ATOMS: atom_id res chain seq x y z
N MET A 1 71.98 25.34 45.16
CA MET A 1 71.46 26.71 45.32
C MET A 1 70.36 26.92 44.28
N THR A 2 69.26 26.19 44.42
CA THR A 2 68.22 25.99 43.39
C THR A 2 66.83 26.34 43.95
N GLU A 3 66.82 27.09 45.05
CA GLU A 3 65.63 27.30 45.89
C GLU A 3 65.02 28.70 45.69
N GLY A 4 65.81 29.69 45.25
CA GLY A 4 65.34 31.04 44.92
C GLY A 4 64.67 31.17 43.53
N GLN A 5 64.96 30.28 42.58
CA GLN A 5 64.30 30.27 41.27
C GLN A 5 62.90 29.63 41.32
N ASN A 6 62.68 28.69 42.25
CA ASN A 6 61.45 27.91 42.35
C ASN A 6 60.27 28.69 42.98
N LEU A 7 60.56 29.67 43.85
CA LEU A 7 59.54 30.57 44.43
C LEU A 7 59.05 31.62 43.41
N THR A 8 59.93 32.08 42.53
CA THR A 8 59.59 33.06 41.47
C THR A 8 58.73 32.41 40.36
N GLU A 9 58.98 31.14 40.06
CA GLU A 9 58.22 30.38 39.06
C GLU A 9 56.80 30.05 39.54
N LYS A 10 56.65 29.65 40.82
CA LYS A 10 55.32 29.42 41.44
C LYS A 10 54.46 30.68 41.47
N GLY A 11 55.06 31.85 41.71
CA GLY A 11 54.36 33.14 41.65
C GLY A 11 53.82 33.47 40.25
N LYS A 12 54.62 33.22 39.20
CA LYS A 12 54.22 33.43 37.80
C LYS A 12 53.12 32.46 37.36
N ILE A 13 53.20 31.19 37.76
CA ILE A 13 52.18 30.17 37.45
C ILE A 13 50.84 30.50 38.14
N LYS A 14 50.86 30.98 39.39
CA LYS A 14 49.64 31.38 40.10
C LYS A 14 48.96 32.59 39.45
N ASN A 15 49.75 33.57 39.01
CA ASN A 15 49.24 34.77 38.32
C ASN A 15 48.70 34.43 36.91
N LEU A 16 49.34 33.50 36.21
CA LEU A 16 48.86 33.00 34.91
C LEU A 16 47.52 32.26 35.06
N ASN A 17 47.39 31.40 36.07
CA ASN A 17 46.13 30.69 36.35
C ASN A 17 44.99 31.63 36.77
N GLN A 18 45.30 32.74 37.46
CA GLN A 18 44.31 33.77 37.79
C GLN A 18 43.86 34.54 36.55
N LYS A 19 44.80 34.91 35.67
CA LYS A 19 44.49 35.57 34.39
C LYS A 19 43.68 34.69 33.43
N ILE A 20 43.95 33.38 33.44
CA ILE A 20 43.16 32.38 32.68
C ILE A 20 41.73 32.26 33.26
N LYS A 21 41.55 32.26 34.59
CA LYS A 21 40.22 32.25 35.21
C LYS A 21 39.39 33.48 34.85
N GLU A 22 40.00 34.65 34.75
CA GLU A 22 39.33 35.90 34.35
C GLU A 22 39.05 35.97 32.83
N THR A 23 39.79 35.22 32.01
CA THR A 23 39.57 35.16 30.55
C THR A 23 38.52 34.11 30.12
N ILE A 24 38.22 33.12 30.96
CA ILE A 24 37.25 32.04 30.67
C ILE A 24 35.82 32.38 31.14
N VAL A 25 35.63 33.43 31.93
CA VAL A 25 34.31 33.90 32.38
C VAL A 25 33.92 35.18 31.63
N ASP A 26 33.75 35.06 30.32
CA ASP A 26 32.84 35.95 29.60
C ASP A 26 32.34 35.26 28.31
N HIS A 27 31.63 34.15 28.49
CA HIS A 27 30.64 33.78 27.50
C HIS A 27 29.35 34.50 27.92
N PRO A 28 28.85 35.50 27.16
CA PRO A 28 27.51 36.00 27.41
C PRO A 28 26.59 34.80 27.28
N THR A 29 26.00 34.38 28.40
CA THR A 29 24.86 33.49 28.41
C THR A 29 23.76 34.26 27.71
N VAL A 30 23.66 34.09 26.39
CA VAL A 30 22.41 34.30 25.70
C VAL A 30 21.42 33.43 26.45
N LYS A 31 20.58 34.05 27.28
CA LYS A 31 19.35 33.43 27.74
C LYS A 31 18.55 33.15 26.47
N LYS A 32 18.81 32.02 25.83
CA LYS A 32 17.86 31.38 24.94
C LYS A 32 16.70 31.02 25.86
N GLY A 33 15.76 31.95 26.01
CA GLY A 33 14.40 31.57 26.31
C GLY A 33 14.09 30.50 25.29
N ILE A 34 13.97 29.26 25.75
CA ILE A 34 13.56 28.14 24.93
C ILE A 34 12.19 28.55 24.43
N SER A 35 12.13 29.08 23.21
CA SER A 35 10.87 29.46 22.62
C SER A 35 10.06 28.17 22.58
N LYS A 36 8.89 28.17 23.20
CA LYS A 36 7.95 27.04 23.20
C LYS A 36 7.36 26.77 21.80
N LEU A 37 8.12 27.04 20.74
CA LEU A 37 7.81 26.85 19.34
C LEU A 37 8.47 25.58 18.76
N PHE A 38 9.37 24.92 19.50
CA PHE A 38 9.99 23.67 19.06
C PHE A 38 9.04 22.44 19.00
N PRO A 39 7.89 22.33 19.72
CA PRO A 39 6.99 21.20 19.52
C PRO A 39 6.06 21.38 18.31
N ILE A 40 6.08 22.52 17.60
CA ILE A 40 5.18 22.77 16.46
C ILE A 40 5.78 22.20 15.16
N PHE A 41 7.11 22.19 15.01
CA PHE A 41 7.75 21.64 13.81
C PHE A 41 7.76 20.10 13.80
N ALA A 42 7.80 19.46 14.98
CA ALA A 42 7.70 18.00 15.11
C ALA A 42 6.26 17.48 14.86
N ALA A 43 5.25 18.32 15.10
CA ALA A 43 3.85 17.97 14.83
C ALA A 43 3.47 18.07 13.34
N ALA A 44 4.26 18.76 12.52
CA ALA A 44 3.99 18.98 11.10
C ALA A 44 4.42 17.82 10.17
N LEU A 45 5.09 16.78 10.69
CA LEU A 45 5.63 15.67 9.90
C LEU A 45 4.67 14.47 9.73
N PHE A 46 3.41 14.56 10.18
CA PHE A 46 2.53 13.39 10.31
C PHE A 46 1.40 13.23 9.27
N PHE A 47 1.38 14.03 8.19
CA PHE A 47 0.32 13.90 7.16
C PHE A 47 0.88 13.68 5.76
N VAL A 48 1.70 12.64 5.58
CA VAL A 48 1.84 12.05 4.24
C VAL A 48 0.72 11.02 4.12
N GLN A 49 -0.42 11.44 3.54
CA GLN A 49 -1.45 10.50 3.14
C GLN A 49 -0.89 9.68 1.97
N CYS A 50 -0.77 8.38 2.16
CA CYS A 50 -0.46 7.46 1.08
C CYS A 50 -1.73 7.38 0.20
N GLU A 51 -1.72 8.04 -0.94
CA GLU A 51 -2.78 7.92 -1.93
C GLU A 51 -2.70 6.54 -2.57
N SER A 52 -3.80 5.78 -2.52
CA SER A 52 -3.91 4.52 -3.24
C SER A 52 -3.87 4.81 -4.74
N PRO A 53 -3.07 4.09 -5.55
CA PRO A 53 -3.06 4.27 -6.99
C PRO A 53 -4.39 3.86 -7.65
N HIS A 54 -5.20 3.05 -6.96
CA HIS A 54 -6.48 2.54 -7.43
C HIS A 54 -7.65 3.22 -6.72
N TYR A 55 -8.77 3.41 -7.44
CA TYR A 55 -10.01 3.98 -6.87
C TYR A 55 -10.56 3.08 -5.76
N TYR A 56 -10.48 1.77 -5.94
CA TYR A 56 -10.75 0.78 -4.91
C TYR A 56 -9.86 -0.44 -5.11
N GLN A 57 -9.37 -1.01 -4.01
CA GLN A 57 -8.64 -2.27 -4.02
C GLN A 57 -8.95 -3.05 -2.74
N GLU A 58 -9.37 -4.30 -2.89
CA GLU A 58 -9.57 -5.20 -1.75
C GLU A 58 -9.13 -6.62 -2.11
N LEU A 59 -8.37 -7.24 -1.21
CA LEU A 59 -7.89 -8.61 -1.33
C LEU A 59 -8.79 -9.57 -0.56
N ARG A 60 -9.09 -10.72 -1.17
CA ARG A 60 -9.74 -11.85 -0.51
C ARG A 60 -8.89 -13.10 -0.66
N SER A 61 -8.44 -13.64 0.46
CA SER A 61 -7.70 -14.89 0.49
C SER A 61 -8.64 -16.09 0.43
N THR A 62 -8.21 -17.12 -0.27
CA THR A 62 -8.82 -18.45 -0.34
C THR A 62 -8.13 -19.44 0.60
N GLY A 63 -7.03 -19.04 1.24
CA GLY A 63 -6.15 -19.92 1.99
C GLY A 63 -5.45 -20.99 1.14
N GLY A 64 -5.32 -20.77 -0.17
CA GLY A 64 -4.72 -21.73 -1.10
C GLY A 64 -5.64 -22.91 -1.44
N ASN A 65 -6.90 -22.92 -0.97
CA ASN A 65 -7.82 -24.04 -1.11
C ASN A 65 -9.28 -23.56 -1.23
N TRP A 66 -9.63 -23.04 -2.40
CA TRP A 66 -10.89 -22.32 -2.61
C TRP A 66 -12.09 -23.26 -2.75
N ASP A 67 -12.97 -23.25 -1.76
CA ASP A 67 -14.22 -24.01 -1.77
C ASP A 67 -15.23 -23.48 -2.81
N LYS A 68 -15.76 -24.36 -3.64
CA LYS A 68 -16.68 -24.07 -4.73
C LYS A 68 -17.97 -23.38 -4.29
N SER A 69 -18.41 -23.65 -3.07
CA SER A 69 -19.64 -23.07 -2.51
C SER A 69 -19.42 -21.69 -1.88
N THR A 70 -18.17 -21.30 -1.64
CA THR A 70 -17.82 -20.09 -0.90
C THR A 70 -17.38 -18.97 -1.85
N PRO A 71 -18.18 -17.91 -2.03
CA PRO A 71 -17.76 -16.77 -2.83
C PRO A 71 -16.67 -15.96 -2.11
N LEU A 72 -15.90 -15.24 -2.91
CA LEU A 72 -15.18 -14.05 -2.46
C LEU A 72 -16.11 -12.86 -2.66
N ASP A 73 -16.50 -12.22 -1.55
CA ASP A 73 -17.42 -11.09 -1.54
C ASP A 73 -16.65 -9.75 -1.45
N TYR A 74 -16.98 -8.82 -2.34
CA TYR A 74 -16.44 -7.46 -2.38
C TYR A 74 -17.58 -6.44 -2.34
N GLU A 75 -17.39 -5.37 -1.59
CA GLU A 75 -18.33 -4.24 -1.51
C GLU A 75 -17.57 -2.94 -1.73
N PHE A 76 -18.03 -2.12 -2.67
CA PHE A 76 -17.38 -0.86 -3.02
C PHE A 76 -18.40 0.22 -3.38
N GLU A 77 -18.05 1.48 -3.09
CA GLU A 77 -18.93 2.62 -3.32
C GLU A 77 -18.57 3.35 -4.61
N ILE A 78 -19.57 3.63 -5.45
CA ILE A 78 -19.43 4.50 -6.62
C ILE A 78 -20.02 5.87 -6.29
N SER A 79 -19.18 6.90 -6.36
CA SER A 79 -19.54 8.29 -6.07
C SER A 79 -19.68 9.18 -7.32
N ASP A 80 -19.24 8.72 -8.49
CA ASP A 80 -19.18 9.52 -9.71
C ASP A 80 -19.65 8.72 -10.94
N THR A 81 -20.88 8.96 -11.38
CA THR A 81 -21.48 8.32 -12.56
C THR A 81 -21.02 8.94 -13.89
N ALA A 82 -20.33 10.08 -13.85
CA ALA A 82 -19.79 10.73 -15.03
C ALA A 82 -18.44 10.13 -15.46
N ALA A 83 -17.75 9.40 -14.59
CA ALA A 83 -16.51 8.70 -14.91
C ALA A 83 -16.72 7.37 -15.65
N LEU A 84 -15.62 6.80 -16.16
CA LEU A 84 -15.53 5.41 -16.59
C LEU A 84 -14.70 4.62 -15.58
N TYR A 85 -14.98 3.34 -15.47
CA TYR A 85 -14.29 2.46 -14.54
C TYR A 85 -13.81 1.18 -15.24
N ASP A 86 -12.62 0.75 -14.88
CA ASP A 86 -12.08 -0.56 -15.24
C ASP A 86 -12.03 -1.44 -14.00
N PHE A 87 -12.39 -2.69 -14.17
CA PHE A 87 -12.44 -3.71 -13.13
C PHE A 87 -11.49 -4.83 -13.50
N TYR A 88 -10.58 -5.13 -12.58
CA TYR A 88 -9.65 -6.24 -12.69
C TYR A 88 -9.80 -7.16 -11.47
N LEU A 89 -9.63 -8.45 -11.72
CA LEU A 89 -9.40 -9.44 -10.70
C LEU A 89 -7.92 -9.80 -10.75
N LEU A 90 -7.14 -9.38 -9.76
CA LEU A 90 -5.74 -9.78 -9.64
C LEU A 90 -5.71 -11.16 -8.96
N SER A 91 -5.36 -12.18 -9.74
CA SER A 91 -5.19 -13.55 -9.23
C SER A 91 -3.76 -13.78 -8.80
N ARG A 92 -3.57 -14.39 -7.64
CA ARG A 92 -2.27 -14.90 -7.20
C ARG A 92 -2.31 -16.41 -7.08
N ASN A 93 -1.57 -17.10 -7.94
CA ASN A 93 -1.52 -18.56 -7.97
C ASN A 93 -0.12 -19.11 -7.71
N ASN A 94 -0.05 -20.21 -6.98
CA ASN A 94 1.20 -20.89 -6.65
C ASN A 94 1.40 -22.12 -7.57
N ASN A 95 2.53 -22.82 -7.41
CA ASN A 95 2.87 -24.01 -8.21
C ASN A 95 2.00 -25.25 -7.94
N GLN A 96 1.09 -25.22 -6.97
CA GLN A 96 0.13 -26.30 -6.71
C GLN A 96 -1.12 -26.19 -7.60
N TYR A 97 -1.35 -25.05 -8.26
CA TYR A 97 -2.44 -24.90 -9.21
C TYR A 97 -2.19 -25.78 -10.45
N PRO A 98 -3.02 -26.79 -10.75
CA PRO A 98 -2.67 -27.81 -11.73
C PRO A 98 -3.23 -27.55 -13.13
N TYR A 99 -3.87 -26.40 -13.38
CA TYR A 99 -4.55 -26.08 -14.64
C TYR A 99 -3.92 -24.91 -15.39
N SER A 100 -4.07 -24.88 -16.71
CA SER A 100 -3.63 -23.76 -17.55
C SER A 100 -4.62 -22.60 -17.58
N ASN A 101 -5.84 -22.80 -17.11
CA ASN A 101 -6.91 -21.82 -17.17
C ASN A 101 -7.70 -21.79 -15.86
N LEU A 102 -8.38 -20.67 -15.60
CA LEU A 102 -9.24 -20.44 -14.45
C LEU A 102 -10.61 -19.98 -14.95
N TYR A 103 -11.65 -20.69 -14.54
CA TYR A 103 -13.04 -20.28 -14.73
C TYR A 103 -13.55 -19.60 -13.47
N LEU A 104 -14.20 -18.45 -13.65
CA LEU A 104 -14.84 -17.70 -12.57
C LEU A 104 -16.32 -17.49 -12.91
N ILE A 105 -17.18 -17.59 -11.90
CA ILE A 105 -18.59 -17.20 -11.99
C ILE A 105 -18.74 -15.95 -11.14
N THR A 106 -19.33 -14.90 -11.69
CA THR A 106 -19.53 -13.64 -10.97
C THR A 106 -21.01 -13.32 -10.80
N GLU A 107 -21.35 -12.67 -9.68
CA GLU A 107 -22.64 -12.00 -9.48
C GLU A 107 -22.36 -10.55 -9.10
N PHE A 108 -22.75 -9.62 -9.97
CA PHE A 108 -22.61 -8.18 -9.76
C PHE A 108 -23.96 -7.58 -9.39
N SER A 109 -24.04 -6.93 -8.23
CA SER A 109 -25.27 -6.32 -7.72
C SER A 109 -25.16 -4.80 -7.67
N ASN A 110 -26.19 -4.11 -8.18
CA ASN A 110 -26.31 -2.65 -8.04
C ASN A 110 -26.91 -2.27 -6.67
N PRO A 111 -26.90 -0.96 -6.30
CA PRO A 111 -27.50 -0.50 -5.04
C PRO A 111 -29.00 -0.78 -4.91
N ALA A 112 -29.72 -0.95 -6.02
CA ALA A 112 -31.14 -1.31 -6.04
C ALA A 112 -31.40 -2.81 -5.83
N GLY A 113 -30.36 -3.65 -5.90
CA GLY A 113 -30.44 -5.11 -5.74
C GLY A 113 -30.58 -5.88 -7.05
N ASP A 114 -30.54 -5.23 -8.22
CA ASP A 114 -30.48 -5.92 -9.51
C ASP A 114 -29.16 -6.65 -9.66
N LYS A 115 -29.21 -7.86 -10.21
CA LYS A 115 -28.08 -8.79 -10.31
C LYS A 115 -27.74 -9.09 -11.76
N PHE A 116 -26.44 -9.13 -12.05
CA PHE A 116 -25.88 -9.49 -13.35
C PHE A 116 -24.85 -10.58 -13.15
N ASN A 117 -25.05 -11.72 -13.80
CA ASN A 117 -24.16 -12.88 -13.68
C ASN A 117 -23.35 -13.08 -14.95
N ASP A 118 -22.05 -13.35 -14.79
CA ASP A 118 -21.17 -13.72 -15.91
C ASP A 118 -20.41 -15.01 -15.59
N THR A 119 -19.92 -15.66 -16.64
CA THR A 119 -18.93 -16.73 -16.56
C THR A 119 -17.72 -16.31 -17.36
N LEU A 120 -16.57 -16.27 -16.69
CA LEU A 120 -15.32 -15.75 -17.22
C LEU A 120 -14.31 -16.91 -17.34
N GLN A 121 -13.51 -16.88 -18.39
CA GLN A 121 -12.40 -17.82 -18.58
C GLN A 121 -11.11 -17.03 -18.79
N TYR A 122 -10.09 -17.38 -18.02
CA TYR A 122 -8.76 -16.81 -18.14
C TYR A 122 -7.72 -17.89 -18.35
N PHE A 123 -6.73 -17.63 -19.21
CA PHE A 123 -5.54 -18.47 -19.30
C PHE A 123 -4.50 -17.96 -18.31
N LEU A 124 -4.04 -18.85 -17.43
CA LEU A 124 -2.98 -18.58 -16.47
C LEU A 124 -1.63 -19.08 -16.99
N SER A 125 -1.60 -19.97 -17.98
CA SER A 125 -0.37 -20.41 -18.64
C SER A 125 -0.51 -20.40 -20.17
N PHE A 126 0.62 -20.34 -20.86
CA PHE A 126 0.73 -20.64 -22.28
C PHE A 126 0.48 -22.15 -22.54
N PRO A 127 0.24 -22.56 -23.80
CA PRO A 127 0.01 -23.97 -24.15
C PRO A 127 1.18 -24.91 -23.85
N ASP A 128 2.39 -24.38 -23.74
CA ASP A 128 3.60 -25.12 -23.36
C ASP A 128 3.76 -25.27 -21.83
N GLY A 129 2.84 -24.69 -21.05
CA GLY A 129 2.83 -24.73 -19.59
C GLY A 129 3.58 -23.59 -18.90
N GLU A 130 4.19 -22.66 -19.64
CA GLU A 130 4.81 -21.49 -19.03
C GLU A 130 3.73 -20.58 -18.41
N TRP A 131 3.88 -20.22 -17.13
CA TRP A 131 2.95 -19.35 -16.44
C TRP A 131 2.92 -17.94 -17.04
N ILE A 132 1.72 -17.43 -17.30
CA ILE A 132 1.45 -16.03 -17.63
C ILE A 132 1.40 -15.25 -16.33
N GLY A 133 2.08 -14.09 -16.30
CA GLY A 133 2.12 -13.21 -15.14
C GLY A 133 3.51 -13.09 -14.53
N ASN A 134 3.61 -12.27 -13.48
CA ASN A 134 4.86 -11.92 -12.85
C ASN A 134 5.06 -12.68 -11.53
N GLY A 135 6.31 -12.82 -11.10
CA GLY A 135 6.66 -13.46 -9.84
C GLY A 135 7.34 -14.82 -9.99
N ASN A 136 7.89 -15.33 -8.90
CA ASN A 136 8.67 -16.58 -8.90
C ASN A 136 7.78 -17.76 -8.49
N SER A 137 7.74 -18.10 -7.20
CA SER A 137 6.91 -19.19 -6.67
C SER A 137 5.42 -18.87 -6.58
N LEU A 138 5.09 -17.58 -6.56
CA LEU A 138 3.74 -17.04 -6.60
C LEU A 138 3.63 -16.18 -7.86
N LYS A 139 2.65 -16.49 -8.70
CA LYS A 139 2.39 -15.82 -9.98
C LYS A 139 1.24 -14.87 -9.80
N GLU A 140 1.44 -13.62 -10.20
CA GLU A 140 0.46 -12.56 -10.15
C GLU A 140 0.01 -12.21 -11.57
N LEU A 141 -1.30 -12.25 -11.81
CA LEU A 141 -1.89 -11.96 -13.11
C LEU A 141 -3.16 -11.11 -12.97
N PHE A 142 -3.17 -9.97 -13.68
CA PHE A 142 -4.35 -9.11 -13.81
C PHE A 142 -5.33 -9.71 -14.82
N LEU A 143 -6.53 -10.03 -14.35
CA LEU A 143 -7.62 -10.58 -15.15
C LEU A 143 -8.65 -9.48 -15.40
N LEU A 144 -8.76 -8.99 -16.63
CA LEU A 144 -9.75 -7.96 -16.98
C LEU A 144 -11.16 -8.54 -16.80
N TYR A 145 -11.96 -7.94 -15.91
CA TYR A 145 -13.37 -8.31 -15.70
C TYR A 145 -14.29 -7.45 -16.57
N ARG A 146 -14.21 -6.12 -16.43
CA ARG A 146 -15.01 -5.17 -17.20
C ARG A 146 -14.20 -3.91 -17.47
N GLU A 147 -14.26 -3.39 -18.69
CA GLU A 147 -13.51 -2.19 -19.08
C GLU A 147 -14.48 -1.08 -19.47
N ASN A 148 -14.10 0.17 -19.20
CA ASN A 148 -14.79 1.37 -19.67
C ASN A 148 -16.28 1.39 -19.30
N ILE A 149 -16.64 0.88 -18.12
CA ILE A 149 -18.04 0.88 -17.69
C ILE A 149 -18.41 2.20 -17.02
N SER A 150 -19.61 2.69 -17.28
CA SER A 150 -20.22 3.79 -16.53
C SER A 150 -21.37 3.26 -15.69
N PHE A 151 -21.56 3.89 -14.53
CA PHE A 151 -22.64 3.56 -13.62
C PHE A 151 -23.82 4.50 -13.84
N LYS A 152 -25.04 3.96 -13.72
CA LYS A 152 -26.27 4.77 -13.81
C LYS A 152 -26.53 5.53 -12.51
N ASP A 153 -26.20 4.90 -11.39
CA ASP A 153 -26.49 5.40 -10.04
C ASP A 153 -25.26 5.31 -9.14
N THR A 154 -25.19 6.19 -8.15
CA THR A 154 -24.20 6.14 -7.07
C THR A 154 -24.62 5.18 -5.96
N GLY A 155 -23.69 4.79 -5.10
CA GLY A 155 -23.94 3.97 -3.92
C GLY A 155 -23.11 2.69 -3.88
N ASN A 156 -23.53 1.76 -3.01
CA ASN A 156 -22.79 0.53 -2.73
C ASN A 156 -23.13 -0.57 -3.73
N TYR A 157 -22.13 -0.98 -4.49
CA TYR A 157 -22.18 -2.13 -5.38
C TYR A 157 -21.53 -3.33 -4.72
N LYS A 158 -21.93 -4.53 -5.14
CA LYS A 158 -21.38 -5.79 -4.64
C LYS A 158 -20.92 -6.66 -5.79
N LEU A 159 -19.74 -7.25 -5.65
CA LEU A 159 -19.27 -8.30 -6.55
C LEU A 159 -19.04 -9.56 -5.72
N LYS A 160 -19.66 -10.65 -6.15
CA LYS A 160 -19.36 -11.99 -5.65
C LYS A 160 -18.65 -12.78 -6.74
N VAL A 161 -17.62 -13.51 -6.37
CA VAL A 161 -16.86 -14.36 -7.30
C VAL A 161 -16.78 -15.76 -6.74
N TRP A 162 -17.17 -16.75 -7.53
CA TRP A 162 -16.98 -18.17 -7.25
C TRP A 162 -15.98 -18.76 -8.24
N GLN A 163 -15.26 -19.78 -7.81
CA GLN A 163 -14.51 -20.62 -8.74
C GLN A 163 -15.48 -21.52 -9.54
N GLY A 164 -15.33 -21.50 -10.86
CA GLY A 164 -16.11 -22.27 -11.83
C GLY A 164 -15.43 -23.57 -12.27
N MET A 165 -14.48 -24.08 -11.48
CA MET A 165 -13.71 -25.27 -11.82
C MET A 165 -14.49 -26.55 -11.46
N ARG A 166 -13.97 -27.72 -11.84
CA ARG A 166 -14.64 -29.00 -11.62
C ARG A 166 -14.54 -29.43 -10.16
N GLU A 167 -13.46 -29.04 -9.50
CA GLU A 167 -13.06 -29.41 -8.17
C GLU A 167 -13.91 -28.68 -7.12
N ASP A 168 -14.36 -29.40 -6.09
CA ASP A 168 -15.06 -28.79 -4.97
C ASP A 168 -14.14 -27.88 -4.14
N ARG A 169 -12.84 -28.18 -4.15
CA ARG A 169 -11.80 -27.43 -3.44
C ARG A 169 -10.63 -27.20 -4.39
N LEU A 170 -10.50 -25.98 -4.86
CA LEU A 170 -9.50 -25.59 -5.85
C LEU A 170 -8.20 -25.18 -5.16
N ALA A 171 -7.19 -26.03 -5.29
CA ALA A 171 -5.87 -25.79 -4.75
C ALA A 171 -5.08 -24.76 -5.57
N GLY A 172 -4.24 -23.96 -4.89
CA GLY A 172 -3.19 -23.19 -5.52
C GLY A 172 -3.56 -21.80 -6.05
N ILE A 173 -4.83 -21.40 -5.98
CA ILE A 173 -5.18 -19.97 -5.98
C ILE A 173 -5.08 -19.51 -4.52
N GLU A 174 -4.22 -18.54 -4.21
CA GLU A 174 -3.97 -18.02 -2.84
C GLU A 174 -4.95 -16.91 -2.45
N ASP A 175 -5.25 -16.06 -3.42
CA ASP A 175 -6.17 -14.94 -3.27
C ASP A 175 -6.60 -14.39 -4.63
N LEU A 176 -7.66 -13.61 -4.56
CA LEU A 176 -8.16 -12.79 -5.65
C LEU A 176 -8.38 -11.38 -5.09
N SER A 177 -7.82 -10.38 -5.74
CA SER A 177 -8.05 -8.98 -5.37
C SER A 177 -8.94 -8.30 -6.40
N LEU A 178 -9.99 -7.62 -5.94
CA LEU A 178 -10.75 -6.72 -6.80
C LEU A 178 -10.02 -5.39 -6.86
N ILE A 179 -9.69 -4.96 -8.07
CA ILE A 179 -9.09 -3.65 -8.34
C ILE A 179 -10.03 -2.89 -9.26
N VAL A 180 -10.36 -1.66 -8.86
CA VAL A 180 -11.21 -0.75 -9.63
C VAL A 180 -10.41 0.52 -9.88
N ASP A 181 -10.26 0.86 -11.15
CA ASP A 181 -9.63 2.10 -11.60
C ASP A 181 -10.67 3.05 -12.16
N LYS A 182 -10.51 4.35 -11.85
CA LYS A 182 -11.40 5.42 -12.30
C LYS A 182 -10.70 6.24 -13.38
N LYS A 183 -11.35 6.40 -14.53
CA LYS A 183 -10.89 7.19 -15.67
C LYS A 183 -11.86 8.32 -15.97
N ALA A 184 -11.34 9.48 -16.38
CA ALA A 184 -12.16 10.53 -16.95
C ALA A 184 -12.68 10.10 -18.33
N LYS A 185 -13.94 10.43 -18.68
CA LYS A 185 -14.52 10.12 -20.00
C LYS A 185 -13.75 10.74 -21.19
N ASP A 186 -12.95 11.77 -20.95
CA ASP A 186 -12.21 12.51 -21.98
C ASP A 186 -10.75 12.05 -22.18
N GLY A 187 -10.38 10.86 -21.70
CA GLY A 187 -9.06 10.25 -21.99
C GLY A 187 -7.85 10.98 -21.38
N LYS A 188 -8.06 11.97 -20.51
CA LYS A 188 -7.00 12.63 -19.76
C LYS A 188 -6.96 12.05 -18.35
N THR A 189 -6.05 11.11 -18.13
CA THR A 189 -5.62 10.70 -16.80
C THR A 189 -5.10 11.93 -16.06
N LYS A 190 -5.59 12.17 -14.83
CA LYS A 190 -4.97 13.11 -13.90
C LYS A 190 -3.98 12.36 -13.04
#